data_AF-A0A3P8GK89-F1
#
_entry.id   AF-A0A3P8GK89-F1
#
_cell.length_a   1.000
_cell.length_b   1.000
_cell.length_c   1.000
_cell.angle_alpha   90.00
_cell.angle_beta   90.00
_cell.angle_gamma   90.00
#
_symmetry.space_group_name_H-M   'P 1'
#
loop_
_entity.id
_entity.type
_entity.pdbx_description
1 polymer ?
#
loop_
_entity_poly.entity_id
_entity_poly.type
_entity_poly.pdbx_seq_one_letter_code
_entity_poly.pdbx_strand_id
1 'polypeptide(L)'
;MYMAPEIFCEGFYHPSCDLWSIGIILYECLFGITPYGQVTIEQLKEKLVAMDEQIKLPSTNEISKPCAALIHGLLKRNPSERLNHEQFFSHPFIDLDHAPSAQSLDKAAEYLKRAPQLESLGKLCEAYDCYLEGLNHLMAAYNCKFECLLSL
;
A
#
# COMPACT_ATOMS: atom_id res chain seq x y z
N MET A 1 -6.68 -18.39 5.17
CA MET A 1 -7.27 -17.28 4.40
C MET A 1 -6.21 -16.43 3.70
N TYR A 2 -5.05 -16.17 4.32
CA TYR A 2 -4.01 -15.32 3.72
C TYR A 2 -2.99 -16.06 2.83
N MET A 3 -3.01 -17.39 2.82
CA MET A 3 -2.07 -18.21 2.06
C MET A 3 -2.37 -18.13 0.56
N ALA A 4 -1.30 -18.05 -0.25
CA ALA A 4 -1.42 -18.04 -1.70
C ALA A 4 -2.02 -19.36 -2.24
N PRO A 5 -2.79 -19.32 -3.34
CA PRO A 5 -3.46 -20.50 -3.91
C PRO A 5 -2.50 -21.65 -4.21
N GLU A 6 -1.32 -21.36 -4.75
CA GLU A 6 -0.29 -22.35 -5.10
C GLU A 6 0.31 -23.05 -3.87
N ILE A 7 0.51 -22.33 -2.77
CA ILE A 7 0.96 -22.94 -1.51
C ILE A 7 -0.15 -23.82 -0.94
N PHE A 8 -1.38 -23.31 -0.94
CA PHE A 8 -2.52 -23.96 -0.31
C PHE A 8 -2.99 -25.21 -1.07
N CYS A 9 -2.94 -25.19 -2.40
CA CYS A 9 -3.42 -26.27 -3.26
C CYS A 9 -2.31 -27.24 -3.67
N GLU A 10 -1.11 -26.74 -3.96
CA GLU A 10 -0.04 -27.53 -4.60
C GLU A 10 1.19 -27.72 -3.69
N GLY A 11 1.28 -26.97 -2.58
CA GLY A 11 2.44 -27.02 -1.67
C GLY A 11 3.73 -26.45 -2.28
N PHE A 12 3.64 -25.77 -3.42
CA PHE A 12 4.78 -25.18 -4.11
C PHE A 12 5.01 -23.74 -3.65
N TYR A 13 6.24 -23.43 -3.22
CA TYR A 13 6.62 -22.08 -2.83
C TYR A 13 7.18 -21.27 -4.01
N HIS A 14 6.56 -20.11 -4.23
CA HIS A 14 7.06 -19.08 -5.12
C HIS A 14 7.36 -17.81 -4.28
N PRO A 15 8.42 -17.04 -4.58
CA PRO A 15 8.71 -15.83 -3.81
C PRO A 15 7.53 -14.83 -3.75
N SER A 16 6.68 -14.78 -4.78
CA SER A 16 5.50 -13.88 -4.79
C SER A 16 4.33 -14.37 -3.93
N CYS A 17 4.44 -15.49 -3.20
CA CYS A 17 3.40 -15.95 -2.28
C CYS A 17 3.16 -14.96 -1.12
N ASP A 18 4.21 -14.28 -0.67
CA ASP A 18 4.10 -13.27 0.40
C ASP A 18 3.33 -12.04 -0.08
N LEU A 19 3.48 -11.68 -1.36
CA LEU A 19 2.75 -10.58 -2.00
C LEU A 19 1.25 -10.85 -2.10
N TRP A 20 0.83 -12.11 -2.24
CA TRP A 20 -0.59 -12.47 -2.13
C TRP A 20 -1.13 -12.16 -0.74
N SER A 21 -0.40 -12.57 0.30
CA SER A 21 -0.81 -12.32 1.70
C SER A 21 -0.94 -10.82 1.97
N ILE A 22 0.01 -10.01 1.48
CA ILE A 22 -0.05 -8.55 1.55
C ILE A 22 -1.30 -8.01 0.84
N GLY A 23 -1.65 -8.54 -0.34
CA GLY A 23 -2.86 -8.16 -1.06
C GLY A 23 -4.15 -8.45 -0.28
N ILE A 24 -4.23 -9.60 0.40
CA ILE A 24 -5.40 -9.95 1.22
C ILE A 24 -5.51 -9.02 2.43
N ILE A 25 -4.38 -8.75 3.12
CA ILE A 25 -4.35 -7.84 4.27
C ILE A 25 -4.75 -6.43 3.85
N LEU A 26 -4.20 -5.91 2.74
CA LEU A 26 -4.54 -4.59 2.22
C LEU A 26 -6.04 -4.49 1.88
N TYR A 27 -6.59 -5.50 1.21
CA TYR A 27 -8.02 -5.57 0.94
C TYR A 27 -8.85 -5.53 2.23
N GLU A 28 -8.48 -6.33 3.24
CA GLU A 28 -9.16 -6.37 4.52
C GLU A 28 -9.07 -5.04 5.28
N CYS A 29 -7.93 -4.36 5.26
CA CYS A 29 -7.79 -3.02 5.85
C CYS A 29 -8.72 -1.99 5.20
N LEU A 30 -8.98 -2.10 3.89
CA LEU A 30 -9.79 -1.13 3.15
C LEU A 30 -11.30 -1.40 3.24
N PHE A 31 -11.70 -2.67 3.30
CA PHE A 31 -13.11 -3.06 3.22
C PHE A 31 -13.65 -3.73 4.49
N GLY A 32 -12.79 -4.00 5.48
CA GLY A 32 -13.14 -4.65 6.75
C GLY A 32 -13.48 -6.14 6.63
N ILE A 33 -13.36 -6.72 5.43
CA ILE A 33 -13.63 -8.13 5.14
C ILE A 33 -12.56 -8.67 4.19
N THR A 34 -12.31 -9.98 4.20
CA THR A 34 -11.47 -10.61 3.18
C THR A 34 -12.26 -10.77 1.86
N PRO A 35 -11.58 -10.93 0.71
CA PRO A 35 -12.25 -11.17 -0.58
C PRO A 35 -13.19 -12.37 -0.60
N TYR A 36 -12.93 -13.36 0.26
CA TYR A 36 -13.70 -14.61 0.30
C TYR A 36 -14.78 -14.62 1.39
N GLY A 37 -14.79 -13.61 2.27
CA GLY A 37 -15.67 -13.52 3.43
C GLY A 37 -15.40 -14.59 4.48
N GLN A 38 -16.39 -14.85 5.34
CA GLN A 38 -16.33 -15.95 6.29
C GLN A 38 -16.79 -17.24 5.64
N VAL A 39 -15.83 -18.12 5.34
CA VAL A 39 -16.06 -19.44 4.72
C VAL A 39 -15.30 -20.51 5.48
N THR A 40 -15.78 -21.76 5.40
CA THR A 40 -15.02 -22.91 5.93
C THR A 40 -13.75 -23.15 5.10
N ILE A 41 -12.83 -23.97 5.61
CA ILE A 41 -11.58 -24.30 4.90
C ILE A 41 -11.88 -25.00 3.57
N GLU A 42 -12.88 -25.87 3.55
CA GLU A 42 -13.33 -26.62 2.37
C GLU A 42 -13.91 -25.67 1.33
N GLN A 43 -14.79 -24.76 1.73
CA GLN A 43 -15.36 -23.73 0.87
C GLN A 43 -14.31 -22.75 0.35
N LEU A 44 -13.32 -22.40 1.18
CA LEU A 44 -12.17 -21.61 0.75
C LEU A 44 -11.38 -22.35 -0.32
N LYS A 45 -11.11 -23.64 -0.12
CA LYS A 45 -10.41 -24.48 -1.10
C LYS A 45 -11.18 -24.53 -2.42
N GLU A 46 -12.48 -24.74 -2.37
CA GLU A 46 -13.33 -24.73 -3.57
C GLU A 46 -13.27 -23.40 -4.31
N LYS A 47 -13.39 -22.27 -3.60
CA LYS A 47 -13.25 -20.92 -4.19
C LYS A 47 -11.85 -20.65 -4.74
N LEU A 48 -10.82 -21.13 -4.06
CA LEU A 48 -9.43 -21.01 -4.49
C LEU A 48 -9.09 -21.96 -5.63
N VAL A 49 -9.88 -23.01 -5.89
CA VAL A 49 -9.70 -23.98 -6.98
C VAL A 49 -10.56 -23.61 -8.18
N ALA A 50 -11.78 -23.11 -7.98
CA ALA A 50 -12.68 -22.66 -9.03
C ALA A 50 -11.98 -21.61 -9.91
N MET A 51 -11.67 -21.98 -11.16
CA MET A 51 -10.97 -21.11 -12.11
C MET A 51 -11.88 -19.94 -12.52
N ASP A 52 -11.26 -18.78 -12.74
CA ASP A 52 -11.77 -17.57 -13.41
C ASP A 52 -12.47 -16.44 -12.62
N GLU A 53 -12.76 -16.56 -11.33
CA GLU A 53 -13.25 -15.37 -10.62
C GLU A 53 -12.11 -14.44 -10.18
N GLN A 54 -11.92 -13.37 -10.94
CA GLN A 54 -11.14 -12.22 -10.50
C GLN A 54 -11.77 -11.64 -9.23
N ILE A 55 -10.93 -11.34 -8.23
CA ILE A 55 -11.37 -10.68 -7.00
C ILE A 55 -11.97 -9.32 -7.34
N LYS A 56 -13.23 -9.13 -6.95
CA LYS A 56 -14.00 -7.91 -7.17
C LYS A 56 -13.80 -6.95 -6.00
N LEU A 57 -13.59 -5.68 -6.31
CA LEU A 57 -13.52 -4.62 -5.31
C LEU A 57 -14.94 -4.10 -5.03
N PRO A 58 -15.36 -4.00 -3.76
CA PRO A 58 -16.65 -3.42 -3.41
C PRO A 58 -16.78 -1.98 -3.92
N SER A 59 -17.96 -1.63 -4.46
CA SER A 59 -18.24 -0.26 -4.92
C SER A 59 -18.56 0.73 -3.78
N THR A 60 -18.59 0.25 -2.54
CA THR A 60 -19.00 1.02 -1.36
C THR A 60 -17.94 2.00 -0.88
N ASN A 61 -16.67 1.80 -1.25
CA ASN A 61 -15.57 2.64 -0.83
C ASN A 61 -14.85 3.21 -2.06
N GLU A 62 -14.72 4.52 -2.11
CA GLU A 62 -13.91 5.19 -3.13
C GLU A 62 -12.43 5.05 -2.76
N ILE A 63 -11.75 4.08 -3.40
CA ILE A 63 -10.30 3.97 -3.34
C ILE A 63 -9.66 4.58 -4.59
N SER A 64 -8.41 5.04 -4.46
CA SER A 64 -7.69 5.62 -5.59
C SER A 64 -7.43 4.57 -6.69
N LYS A 65 -7.34 5.01 -7.96
CA LYS A 65 -7.01 4.12 -9.09
C LYS A 65 -5.68 3.36 -8.88
N PRO A 66 -4.60 3.98 -8.36
CA PRO A 66 -3.38 3.25 -8.01
C PRO A 66 -3.61 2.19 -6.93
N CYS A 67 -4.43 2.45 -5.92
CA CYS A 67 -4.74 1.46 -4.89
C CYS A 67 -5.44 0.23 -5.49
N ALA A 68 -6.48 0.44 -6.30
CA ALA A 68 -7.19 -0.63 -6.98
C ALA A 68 -6.27 -1.46 -7.90
N ALA A 69 -5.39 -0.78 -8.65
CA ALA A 69 -4.41 -1.42 -9.51
C ALA A 69 -3.43 -2.30 -8.73
N LEU A 70 -2.93 -1.81 -7.57
CA LEU A 70 -2.06 -2.59 -6.70
C LEU A 70 -2.75 -3.87 -6.20
N ILE A 71 -3.97 -3.76 -5.68
CA ILE A 71 -4.73 -4.91 -5.17
C ILE A 71 -4.94 -5.95 -6.28
N HIS A 72 -5.34 -5.52 -7.48
CA HIS A 72 -5.51 -6.43 -8.61
C HIS A 72 -4.21 -7.09 -9.07
N GLY A 73 -3.07 -6.40 -8.96
CA GLY A 73 -1.76 -6.97 -9.28
C GLY A 73 -1.26 -7.97 -8.25
N LEU A 74 -1.50 -7.72 -6.96
CA LEU A 74 -1.13 -8.61 -5.86
C LEU A 74 -2.01 -9.87 -5.81
N LEU A 75 -3.30 -9.72 -6.12
CA LEU A 75 -4.29 -10.78 -6.04
C LEU A 75 -4.52 -11.50 -7.37
N LYS A 76 -3.47 -11.59 -8.19
CA LYS A 76 -3.43 -12.53 -9.33
C LYS A 76 -3.17 -13.93 -8.82
N ARG A 77 -4.05 -14.85 -9.20
CA ARG A 77 -3.95 -16.26 -8.84
C ARG A 77 -2.71 -16.92 -9.45
N ASN A 78 -2.50 -16.72 -10.75
CA ASN A 78 -1.30 -17.20 -11.44
C ASN A 78 -0.06 -16.44 -10.91
N PRO A 79 0.90 -17.11 -10.25
CA PRO A 79 2.08 -16.44 -9.68
C PRO A 79 2.92 -15.71 -10.72
N SER A 80 2.89 -16.15 -11.98
CA SER A 80 3.62 -15.55 -13.11
C SER A 80 2.98 -14.24 -13.62
N GLU A 81 1.69 -14.03 -13.35
CA GLU A 81 0.97 -12.78 -13.67
C GLU A 81 0.90 -11.84 -12.46
N ARG A 82 1.19 -12.37 -11.27
CA ARG A 82 1.24 -11.59 -10.03
C ARG A 82 2.41 -10.63 -10.07
N LEU A 83 2.21 -9.46 -9.47
CA LEU A 83 3.32 -8.53 -9.24
C LEU A 83 4.49 -9.26 -8.58
N ASN A 84 5.68 -9.05 -9.11
CA ASN A 84 6.90 -9.42 -8.42
C ASN A 84 7.33 -8.31 -7.43
N HIS A 85 8.34 -8.57 -6.61
CA HIS A 85 8.80 -7.63 -5.58
C HIS A 85 9.27 -6.30 -6.16
N GLU A 86 10.01 -6.32 -7.27
CA GLU A 86 10.49 -5.10 -7.93
C GLU A 86 9.32 -4.23 -8.38
N GLN A 87 8.33 -4.83 -9.05
CA GLN A 87 7.12 -4.13 -9.49
C GLN A 87 6.28 -3.64 -8.32
N PHE A 88 6.23 -4.39 -7.21
CA PHE A 88 5.53 -3.99 -5.99
C PHE A 88 6.16 -2.73 -5.37
N PHE A 89 7.46 -2.75 -5.11
CA PHE A 89 8.15 -1.60 -4.49
C PHE A 89 8.22 -0.37 -5.41
N SER A 90 8.10 -0.57 -6.73
CA SER A 90 8.04 0.51 -7.72
C SER A 90 6.61 1.00 -8.01
N HIS A 91 5.59 0.40 -7.37
CA HIS A 91 4.20 0.67 -7.72
C HIS A 91 3.80 2.10 -7.27
N PRO A 92 3.08 2.91 -8.08
CA PRO A 92 2.73 4.30 -7.76
C PRO A 92 1.88 4.53 -6.49
N PHE A 93 1.38 3.45 -5.89
CA PHE A 93 0.65 3.50 -4.62
C PHE A 93 1.59 3.38 -3.41
N ILE A 94 2.78 2.81 -3.61
CA ILE A 94 3.77 2.57 -2.58
C ILE A 94 4.71 3.79 -2.54
N ASP A 95 4.44 4.70 -1.60
CA ASP A 95 5.28 5.87 -1.36
C ASP A 95 6.27 5.60 -0.22
N LEU A 96 7.46 5.14 -0.59
CA LEU A 96 8.54 4.89 0.36
C LEU A 96 9.28 6.17 0.74
N ASP A 97 9.26 7.19 -0.12
CA ASP A 97 9.99 8.43 0.09
C ASP A 97 9.39 9.24 1.23
N HIS A 98 8.05 9.28 1.30
CA HIS A 98 7.31 9.96 2.35
C HIS A 98 6.88 9.03 3.48
N ALA A 99 7.37 7.79 3.56
CA ALA A 99 6.94 6.83 4.57
C ALA A 99 7.01 7.44 6.00
N PRO A 100 5.96 7.26 6.84
CA PRO A 100 5.89 7.85 8.17
C PRO A 100 7.07 7.38 9.03
N SER A 101 8.01 8.28 9.29
CA SER A 101 9.25 7.96 10.00
C SER A 101 9.87 9.22 10.60
N ALA A 102 10.78 9.05 11.56
CA ALA A 102 11.57 10.16 12.10
C ALA A 102 12.37 10.87 10.99
N GLN A 103 12.92 10.10 10.05
CA GLN A 103 13.64 10.65 8.89
C GLN A 103 12.74 11.53 8.02
N SER A 104 11.48 11.13 7.82
CA SER A 104 10.50 11.95 7.09
C SER A 104 10.24 13.28 7.81
N LEU A 105 10.15 13.28 9.15
CA LEU A 105 10.02 14.53 9.92
C LEU A 105 11.26 15.44 9.80
N ASP A 106 12.45 14.86 9.80
CA ASP A 106 13.70 15.62 9.66
C ASP A 106 13.77 16.27 8.26
N LYS A 107 13.45 15.51 7.21
CA LYS A 107 13.32 16.02 5.83
C LYS A 107 12.29 17.14 5.74
N ALA A 108 11.10 16.96 6.32
CA ALA A 108 10.07 17.98 6.36
C ALA A 108 10.59 19.29 6.98
N ALA A 109 11.25 19.18 8.14
CA ALA A 109 11.82 20.32 8.83
C ALA A 109 12.92 21.03 8.01
N GLU A 110 13.74 20.27 7.29
CA GLU A 110 14.77 20.81 6.40
C GLU A 110 14.15 21.62 5.25
N TYR A 111 13.21 21.03 4.52
CA TYR A 111 12.51 21.68 3.41
C TYR A 111 11.79 22.97 3.86
N LEU A 112 11.05 22.91 4.98
CA LEU A 112 10.31 24.06 5.52
C LEU A 112 11.21 25.16 6.07
N LYS A 113 12.44 24.84 6.51
CA LYS A 113 13.44 25.86 6.88
C LYS A 113 14.09 26.52 5.66
N ARG A 114 14.28 25.76 4.58
CA ARG A 114 14.90 26.24 3.35
C ARG A 114 13.96 27.12 2.52
N ALA A 115 12.66 26.84 2.51
CA ALA A 115 11.71 27.54 1.67
C ALA A 115 11.68 29.08 1.87
N PRO A 116 11.60 29.63 3.10
CA PRO A 116 11.63 31.09 3.31
C PRO A 116 12.93 31.76 2.86
N GLN A 117 14.05 31.03 2.93
CA GLN A 117 15.35 31.52 2.47
C GLN A 117 15.33 31.69 0.95
N LEU A 118 14.77 30.72 0.22
CA LEU A 118 14.61 30.80 -1.24
C LEU A 118 13.65 31.91 -1.65
N GLU A 119 12.57 32.15 -0.90
CA GLU A 119 11.67 33.29 -1.12
C GLU A 119 12.41 34.62 -0.99
N SER A 120 13.23 34.77 0.05
CA SER A 120 14.03 35.99 0.26
C SER A 120 15.03 36.25 -0.87
N LEU A 121 15.44 35.19 -1.59
CA LEU A 121 16.32 35.25 -2.75
C LEU A 121 15.55 35.43 -4.08
N GLY A 122 14.22 35.55 -4.05
CA GLY A 122 13.37 35.66 -5.23
C GLY A 122 13.20 34.36 -6.03
N LYS A 123 13.66 33.22 -5.49
CA LYS A 123 13.57 31.90 -6.13
C LYS A 123 12.24 31.22 -5.81
N LEU A 124 11.15 31.79 -6.30
CA LEU A 124 9.79 31.40 -5.88
C LEU A 124 9.41 29.97 -6.28
N CYS A 125 9.81 29.49 -7.47
CA CYS A 125 9.51 28.11 -7.88
C CYS A 125 10.20 27.09 -6.96
N GLU A 126 11.50 27.28 -6.70
CA GLU A 126 12.26 26.39 -5.80
C GLU A 126 11.70 26.43 -4.36
N ALA A 127 11.25 27.60 -3.91
CA ALA A 127 10.60 27.75 -2.61
C ALA A 127 9.27 26.99 -2.54
N TYR A 128 8.45 27.09 -3.59
CA TYR A 128 7.19 26.37 -3.71
C TYR A 128 7.41 24.85 -3.66
N ASP A 129 8.37 24.35 -4.43
CA ASP A 129 8.73 22.92 -4.41
C ASP A 129 9.16 22.48 -3.00
N CYS A 130 9.97 23.28 -2.31
CA CYS A 130 10.35 22.99 -0.92
C CYS A 130 9.15 22.98 0.02
N TYR A 131 8.18 23.89 -0.12
CA TYR A 131 6.97 23.84 0.69
C TYR A 131 6.15 22.58 0.42
N LEU A 132 6.02 22.18 -0.85
CA LEU A 132 5.27 20.99 -1.24
C LEU A 132 5.92 19.72 -0.68
N GLU A 133 7.23 19.54 -0.88
CA GLU A 133 7.98 18.40 -0.35
C GLU A 133 7.97 18.37 1.18
N GLY A 134 8.13 19.54 1.82
CA GLY A 134 8.03 19.67 3.27
C GLY A 134 6.67 19.22 3.80
N LEU A 135 5.58 19.60 3.12
CA LEU A 135 4.22 19.20 3.48
C LEU A 135 3.95 17.72 3.23
N ASN A 136 4.43 17.13 2.13
CA ASN A 136 4.25 15.70 1.86
C ASN A 136 4.88 14.84 2.95
N HIS A 137 6.13 15.14 3.32
CA HIS A 137 6.81 14.47 4.42
C HIS A 137 6.11 14.68 5.78
N LEU A 138 5.63 15.90 6.03
CA LEU A 138 4.94 16.24 7.27
C LEU A 138 3.58 15.52 7.40
N MET A 139 2.78 15.52 6.32
CA MET A 139 1.46 14.88 6.26
C MET A 139 1.55 13.39 6.59
N ALA A 140 2.50 12.70 5.98
CA ALA A 140 2.70 11.29 6.24
C ALA A 140 3.09 11.04 7.71
N ALA A 141 3.99 11.85 8.27
CA ALA A 141 4.44 11.70 9.64
C ALA A 141 3.44 12.17 10.71
N TYR A 142 2.55 13.13 10.40
CA TYR A 142 1.56 13.66 11.34
C TYR A 142 0.57 12.58 11.80
N ASN A 143 0.18 11.68 10.90
CA ASN A 143 -0.68 10.55 11.21
C ASN A 143 -0.02 9.55 12.19
N CYS A 144 1.30 9.53 12.27
CA CYS A 144 2.05 8.66 13.19
C CYS A 144 2.10 9.22 14.63
N LYS A 145 1.98 10.54 14.82
CA LYS A 145 1.97 11.16 16.17
C LYS A 145 0.64 11.02 16.90
N PHE A 146 -0.49 10.89 16.18
CA PHE A 146 -1.79 10.71 16.83
C PHE A 146 -1.94 9.34 17.51
N GLU A 147 -1.31 8.29 16.98
CA GLU A 147 -1.36 6.95 17.60
C GLU A 147 -0.49 6.85 18.87
N CYS A 148 0.62 7.60 18.93
CA CYS A 148 1.50 7.59 20.10
C CYS A 148 0.97 8.42 21.29
N LEU A 149 0.04 9.36 21.05
CA LEU A 149 -0.61 10.14 22.10
C LEU A 149 -1.92 9.52 22.64
N LEU A 150 -2.50 8.54 21.93
CA LEU A 150 -3.68 7.79 22.38
C LEU A 150 -3.33 6.52 23.18
N SER A 151 -2.04 6.32 23.47
CA SER A 151 -1.50 5.20 24.28
C SER A 151 -0.95 5.64 25.64
N LEU A 152 -1.35 6.83 26.12
CA LEU A 152 -1.19 7.32 27.51
C LEU A 152 -2.55 7.62 28.12
#